data_AF-A0A485MF56-F1
#
_entry.id   AF-A0A485MF56-F1
#
_cell.length_a   1.000
_cell.length_b   1.000
_cell.length_c   1.000
_cell.angle_alpha   90.00
_cell.angle_beta   90.00
_cell.angle_gamma   90.00
#
_symmetry.space_group_name_H-M   'P 1'
#
loop_
_entity.id
_entity.type
_entity.pdbx_description
1 polymer ?
#
loop_
_entity_poly.entity_id
_entity_poly.type
_entity_poly.pdbx_seq_one_letter_code
_entity_poly.pdbx_strand_id
1 'polypeptide(L)'
;VGSWEQQTLRLKYPLWSRYGRFLQPVDDTQHLTVATLEERPFVIVEPADPISGTCIRDSVPCRSQLNRTHSPPPDAPRPEKRCCKGFCIDILKRLAQTIGFSYDLYLVTNGKHGKKIDG
;
A
#
# COMPACT_ATOMS: atom_id res chain seq x y z
N VAL A 1 1.41 13.46 -12.04
CA VAL A 1 2.42 12.76 -12.88
C VAL A 1 3.81 13.00 -12.29
N GLY A 2 4.70 12.01 -12.27
CA GLY A 2 5.98 12.06 -11.51
C GLY A 2 7.09 12.93 -12.09
N SER A 3 8.27 12.92 -11.46
CA SER A 3 9.52 13.49 -11.96
C SER A 3 10.51 12.40 -12.38
N TRP A 4 11.30 12.68 -13.42
CA TRP A 4 12.40 11.83 -13.88
C TRP A 4 13.69 12.63 -13.81
N GLU A 5 14.65 12.15 -13.03
CA GLU A 5 15.92 12.84 -12.81
C GLU A 5 17.01 11.81 -12.50
N GLN A 6 18.21 11.97 -13.09
CA GLN A 6 19.37 11.10 -12.84
C GLN A 6 19.07 9.59 -12.94
N GLN A 7 18.44 9.17 -14.04
CA GLN A 7 18.00 7.78 -14.26
C GLN A 7 17.04 7.22 -13.19
N THR A 8 16.47 8.08 -12.35
CA THR A 8 15.56 7.71 -11.27
C THR A 8 14.17 8.26 -11.56
N LEU A 9 13.19 7.38 -11.64
CA LEU A 9 11.79 7.74 -11.81
C LEU A 9 11.12 7.88 -10.43
N ARG A 10 10.72 9.11 -10.09
CA ARG A 10 9.97 9.42 -8.87
C ARG A 10 8.52 9.72 -9.23
N LEU A 11 7.64 8.78 -8.93
CA LEU A 11 6.23 8.97 -9.24
C LEU A 11 5.50 9.53 -8.03
N LYS A 12 4.60 10.50 -8.27
CA LYS A 12 3.63 10.99 -7.27
C LYS A 12 2.80 9.83 -6.70
N TYR A 13 2.45 8.88 -7.57
CA TYR A 13 1.76 7.63 -7.23
C TYR A 13 2.57 6.45 -7.76
N PRO A 14 2.82 5.39 -6.99
CA PRO A 14 3.53 4.24 -7.50
C PRO A 14 2.82 3.61 -8.71
N LEU A 15 3.57 3.07 -9.69
CA LEU A 15 3.03 2.47 -10.93
C LEU A 15 1.99 1.35 -10.70
N TRP A 16 2.02 0.78 -9.49
CA TRP A 16 1.17 -0.32 -9.06
C TRP A 16 -0.10 0.12 -8.32
N SER A 17 -0.29 1.42 -8.03
CA SER A 17 -1.59 1.96 -7.57
C SER A 17 -2.63 2.05 -8.70
N ARG A 18 -2.37 1.42 -9.86
CA ARG A 18 -3.31 1.34 -11.00
C ARG A 18 -4.42 0.30 -10.78
N TYR A 19 -5.06 0.33 -9.61
CA TYR A 19 -6.37 -0.29 -9.44
C TYR A 19 -7.44 0.77 -9.70
N GLY A 20 -7.63 1.08 -10.98
CA GLY A 20 -8.60 2.04 -11.51
C GLY A 20 -8.75 1.84 -13.02
N ARG A 21 -9.74 2.47 -13.65
CA ARG A 21 -9.96 2.35 -15.11
C ARG A 21 -8.68 2.73 -15.87
N PHE A 22 -8.19 1.81 -16.69
CA PHE A 22 -7.04 2.02 -17.57
C PHE A 22 -7.23 3.32 -18.37
N LEU A 23 -6.22 4.21 -18.34
CA LEU A 23 -6.17 5.50 -19.07
C LEU A 23 -7.07 6.64 -18.56
N GLN A 24 -7.80 6.50 -17.46
CA GLN A 24 -8.47 7.65 -16.86
C GLN A 24 -7.51 8.43 -15.95
N PRO A 25 -7.47 9.77 -16.02
CA PRO A 25 -6.80 10.58 -15.02
C PRO A 25 -7.34 10.16 -13.65
N VAL A 26 -6.45 9.77 -12.74
CA VAL A 26 -6.85 9.60 -11.34
C VAL A 26 -7.36 10.96 -10.90
N ASP A 27 -8.65 11.04 -10.62
CA ASP A 27 -9.21 12.20 -9.97
C ASP A 27 -8.63 12.24 -8.55
N ASP A 28 -7.64 13.11 -8.33
CA ASP A 28 -6.94 13.26 -7.06
C ASP A 28 -7.91 13.58 -5.90
N THR A 29 -9.16 13.98 -6.19
CA THR A 29 -10.20 14.18 -5.18
C THR A 29 -10.71 12.89 -4.54
N GLN A 30 -10.48 11.72 -5.16
CA GLN A 30 -10.98 10.41 -4.72
C GLN A 30 -9.83 9.42 -4.42
N HIS A 31 -8.81 9.88 -3.71
CA HIS A 31 -7.71 9.04 -3.23
C HIS A 31 -7.81 8.82 -1.71
N LEU A 32 -7.89 7.55 -1.30
CA LEU A 32 -8.03 7.16 0.10
C LEU A 32 -6.72 6.59 0.68
N THR A 33 -6.47 6.84 1.95
CA THR A 33 -5.43 6.13 2.71
C THR A 33 -6.09 5.12 3.62
N VAL A 34 -5.85 3.83 3.39
CA VAL A 34 -6.51 2.72 4.09
C VAL A 34 -5.53 2.06 5.06
N ALA A 35 -5.95 1.96 6.32
CA ALA A 35 -5.21 1.23 7.36
C ALA A 35 -5.68 -0.21 7.43
N THR A 36 -4.77 -1.16 7.65
CA THR A 36 -5.13 -2.55 7.88
C THR A 36 -4.22 -3.23 8.90
N LEU A 37 -4.71 -4.36 9.43
CA LEU A 37 -4.02 -5.24 10.37
C LEU A 37 -3.71 -6.57 9.69
N GLU A 38 -2.57 -7.17 10.01
CA GLU A 38 -2.29 -8.55 9.60
C GLU A 38 -3.13 -9.51 10.45
N GLU A 39 -4.12 -10.15 9.83
CA GLU A 39 -5.07 -11.02 10.51
C GLU A 39 -5.55 -12.13 9.55
N ARG A 40 -5.04 -13.36 9.73
CA ARG A 40 -5.45 -14.50 8.91
C ARG A 40 -6.88 -14.95 9.30
N PRO A 41 -7.77 -15.25 8.34
CA PRO A 41 -7.59 -15.33 6.88
C PRO A 41 -7.94 -14.05 6.11
N PHE A 42 -8.23 -12.95 6.81
CA PHE A 42 -8.78 -11.73 6.24
C PHE A 42 -7.73 -10.87 5.50
N VAL A 43 -6.56 -10.72 6.10
CA VAL A 43 -5.42 -9.95 5.58
C VAL A 43 -4.14 -10.71 5.91
N ILE A 44 -3.45 -11.16 4.87
CA ILE A 44 -2.20 -11.92 4.94
C ILE A 44 -1.10 -11.03 4.37
N VAL A 45 0.00 -10.89 5.11
CA VAL A 45 1.16 -10.12 4.67
C VAL A 45 2.27 -11.08 4.22
N GLU A 46 2.76 -10.88 3.00
CA GLU A 46 3.86 -11.64 2.42
C GLU A 46 4.94 -10.67 1.88
N PRO A 47 6.21 -11.10 1.83
CA PRO A 47 7.24 -10.32 1.15
C PRO A 47 6.94 -10.23 -0.35
N ALA A 48 7.34 -9.13 -0.99
CA ALA A 48 7.33 -9.04 -2.45
C ALA A 48 8.24 -10.12 -3.07
N ASP A 49 7.94 -10.49 -4.31
CA ASP A 49 8.72 -11.48 -5.04
C ASP A 49 10.18 -10.99 -5.18
N PRO A 50 11.19 -11.80 -4.80
CA PRO A 50 12.58 -11.36 -4.72
C PRO A 50 13.23 -11.10 -6.07
N ILE A 51 12.67 -11.65 -7.16
CA ILE A 51 13.22 -11.52 -8.52
C ILE A 51 12.66 -10.27 -9.19
N SER A 52 11.34 -10.08 -9.13
CA SER A 52 10.62 -8.98 -9.78
C SER A 52 10.52 -7.73 -8.89
N GLY A 53 10.62 -7.88 -7.57
CA GLY A 53 10.42 -6.80 -6.60
C GLY A 53 8.99 -6.23 -6.60
N THR A 54 8.03 -7.04 -7.06
CA THR A 54 6.60 -6.69 -7.19
C THR A 54 5.68 -7.70 -6.50
N CYS A 55 4.45 -7.29 -6.24
CA CYS A 55 3.42 -8.16 -5.69
C CYS A 55 2.82 -9.05 -6.78
N ILE A 56 2.70 -10.33 -6.50
CA ILE A 56 2.24 -11.33 -7.45
C ILE A 56 0.72 -11.55 -7.36
N ARG A 57 0.12 -11.89 -8.51
CA ARG A 57 -1.25 -12.39 -8.68
C ARG A 57 -2.34 -11.46 -8.12
N ASP A 58 -2.84 -11.77 -6.93
CA ASP A 58 -3.99 -11.20 -6.24
C ASP A 58 -3.58 -10.28 -5.10
N SER A 59 -2.28 -10.20 -4.79
CA SER A 59 -1.77 -9.34 -3.75
C SER A 59 -1.62 -7.88 -4.23
N VAL A 60 -1.86 -6.95 -3.31
CA VAL A 60 -1.64 -5.52 -3.53
C VAL A 60 -0.48 -5.06 -2.66
N PRO A 61 0.32 -4.07 -3.10
CA PRO A 61 1.43 -3.65 -2.28
C PRO A 61 0.94 -2.81 -1.10
N CYS A 62 1.52 -3.05 0.06
CA CYS A 62 1.18 -2.39 1.31
C CYS A 62 2.45 -1.95 2.03
N ARG A 63 2.37 -0.82 2.73
CA ARG A 63 3.52 -0.21 3.41
C ARG A 63 3.38 -0.40 4.92
N SER A 64 4.44 -0.81 5.59
CA SER A 64 4.55 -0.52 7.01
C SER A 64 5.02 0.93 7.15
N GLN A 65 4.31 1.74 7.94
CA GLN A 65 4.80 3.09 8.26
C GLN A 65 6.07 2.93 9.08
N LEU A 66 7.25 3.18 8.49
CA LEU A 66 8.45 3.40 9.29
C LEU A 66 8.22 4.65 10.14
N ASN A 67 8.55 4.57 11.43
CA ASN A 67 8.53 5.69 12.35
C ASN A 67 9.14 6.93 11.68
N ARG A 68 8.28 7.87 11.31
CA ARG A 68 8.60 9.06 10.52
C ARG A 68 9.39 10.11 11.32
N THR A 69 9.86 9.74 12.51
CA THR A 69 10.61 10.57 13.44
C THR A 69 12.11 10.65 13.14
N HIS A 70 12.63 9.74 12.31
CA HIS A 70 14.01 9.83 11.83
C HIS A 70 14.05 9.61 10.32
N SER A 71 14.65 10.55 9.59
CA SER A 71 15.16 10.26 8.25
C SER A 71 16.00 8.98 8.36
N PRO A 72 15.68 7.91 7.64
CA PRO A 72 16.48 6.71 7.69
C PRO A 72 17.92 7.09 7.32
N PRO A 73 18.96 6.60 8.03
CA PRO A 73 20.33 6.77 7.58
C PRO A 73 20.46 6.35 6.11
N PRO A 74 21.39 6.92 5.34
CA PRO A 74 21.57 6.58 3.92
C PRO A 74 21.79 5.07 3.68
N ASP A 75 22.26 4.34 4.69
CA ASP A 75 22.45 2.88 4.70
C ASP A 75 21.30 2.09 5.35
N ALA A 76 20.21 2.75 5.74
CA ALA A 76 19.05 2.05 6.28
C ALA A 76 18.44 1.16 5.20
N PRO A 77 18.09 -0.10 5.53
CA PRO A 77 17.36 -0.96 4.61
C PRO A 77 16.14 -0.20 4.10
N ARG A 78 16.00 -0.08 2.77
CA ARG A 78 14.80 0.50 2.17
C ARG A 78 13.59 -0.22 2.77
N PRO A 79 12.48 0.49 3.05
CA PRO A 79 11.27 -0.14 3.56
C PRO A 79 10.97 -1.38 2.71
N GLU A 80 11.00 -2.56 3.33
CA GLU A 80 10.72 -3.80 2.63
C GLU A 80 9.35 -3.67 1.97
N LYS A 81 9.30 -3.89 0.66
CA LYS A 81 8.03 -3.91 -0.06
C LYS A 81 7.25 -5.13 0.43
N ARG A 82 6.13 -4.89 1.09
CA ARG A 82 5.20 -5.93 1.55
C ARG A 82 4.02 -6.02 0.59
N CYS A 83 3.46 -7.20 0.49
CA CYS A 83 2.30 -7.52 -0.33
C CYS A 83 1.19 -8.06 0.58
N CYS A 84 0.01 -7.47 0.47
CA CYS A 84 -1.16 -7.82 1.26
C CYS A 84 -2.17 -8.54 0.38
N LYS A 85 -2.72 -9.65 0.86
CA LYS A 85 -3.79 -10.42 0.18
C LYS A 85 -4.83 -10.92 1.19
N GLY A 86 -5.93 -11.49 0.70
CA GLY A 86 -6.99 -12.05 1.54
C GLY A 86 -8.33 -11.35 1.35
N PHE A 87 -9.35 -11.82 2.07
CA PHE A 87 -10.74 -11.44 1.87
C PHE A 87 -10.98 -9.92 1.91
N CYS A 88 -10.41 -9.22 2.89
CA CYS A 88 -10.58 -7.76 3.00
C CYS A 88 -9.92 -7.03 1.83
N ILE A 89 -8.80 -7.54 1.31
CA ILE A 89 -8.10 -6.97 0.17
C ILE A 89 -8.90 -7.18 -1.13
N ASP A 90 -9.51 -8.35 -1.29
CA ASP A 90 -10.36 -8.65 -2.45
C ASP A 90 -11.60 -7.74 -2.51
N ILE A 91 -12.27 -7.54 -1.37
CA ILE A 91 -13.38 -6.58 -1.26
C ILE A 91 -12.91 -5.17 -1.60
N LEU A 92 -11.78 -4.72 -1.02
CA LEU A 92 -11.25 -3.38 -1.27
C LEU A 92 -10.95 -3.16 -2.75
N LYS A 93 -10.29 -4.12 -3.42
CA LYS A 93 -10.05 -4.08 -4.87
C LYS A 93 -11.37 -3.97 -5.65
N ARG A 94 -12.38 -4.77 -5.29
CA ARG A 94 -13.67 -4.77 -5.99
C ARG A 94 -14.41 -3.45 -5.80
N LEU A 95 -14.40 -2.88 -4.60
CA LEU A 95 -15.00 -1.57 -4.32
C LEU A 95 -14.31 -0.47 -5.11
N ALA A 96 -12.97 -0.43 -5.12
CA ALA A 96 -12.19 0.54 -5.87
C ALA A 96 -12.52 0.50 -7.38
N GLN A 97 -12.62 -0.70 -7.96
CA GLN A 97 -13.00 -0.88 -9.37
C GLN A 97 -14.45 -0.47 -9.67
N THR A 98 -15.38 -0.79 -8.77
CA THR A 98 -16.81 -0.56 -8.98
C THR A 98 -17.18 0.91 -8.80
N ILE A 99 -16.61 1.57 -7.80
CA ILE A 99 -16.90 2.96 -7.44
C ILE A 99 -15.99 3.93 -8.21
N GLY A 100 -14.75 3.53 -8.51
CA GLY A 100 -13.81 4.35 -9.26
C GLY A 100 -12.89 5.23 -8.40
N PHE A 101 -12.56 4.80 -7.18
CA PHE A 101 -11.57 5.50 -6.33
C PHE A 101 -10.21 4.80 -6.36
N SER A 102 -9.16 5.53 -5.96
CA SER A 102 -7.82 4.98 -5.76
C SER A 102 -7.46 4.93 -4.28
N TYR A 103 -6.54 4.05 -3.89
CA TYR A 103 -6.14 3.94 -2.50
C TYR A 103 -4.67 3.56 -2.33
N ASP A 104 -4.11 4.00 -1.20
CA ASP A 104 -2.85 3.52 -0.65
C ASP A 104 -3.13 2.70 0.62
N LEU A 105 -2.49 1.53 0.75
CA LEU A 105 -2.70 0.60 1.86
C LEU A 105 -1.49 0.60 2.80
N TYR A 106 -1.73 0.78 4.10
CA TYR A 106 -0.69 0.67 5.13
C TYR A 106 -1.05 -0.29 6.27
N LEU A 107 -0.01 -0.95 6.78
CA LEU A 107 -0.07 -1.82 7.95
C LEU A 107 0.09 -0.98 9.21
N VAL A 108 -0.81 -1.15 10.17
CA VAL A 108 -0.67 -0.50 11.47
C VAL A 108 0.47 -1.14 12.27
N THR A 109 1.28 -0.31 12.92
CA THR A 109 2.53 -0.74 13.58
C THR A 109 2.33 -1.42 14.92
N ASN A 110 1.20 -1.15 15.59
CA ASN A 110 0.90 -1.70 16.91
C ASN A 110 0.34 -3.13 16.86
N GLY A 111 -0.05 -3.63 15.69
CA GLY A 111 -0.67 -4.94 15.50
C GLY A 111 -1.96 -5.15 16.30
N LYS A 112 -2.62 -4.08 16.76
CA LYS A 112 -3.78 -4.15 17.66
C LYS A 112 -4.92 -3.28 17.19
N HIS A 113 -6.13 -3.84 17.29
CA HIS A 113 -7.37 -3.09 17.15
C HIS A 113 -7.50 -2.03 18.26
N GLY A 114 -8.08 -0.88 17.92
CA GLY A 114 -8.33 0.18 18.89
C GLY A 114 -9.30 -0.28 19.97
N LYS A 115 -8.97 -0.02 21.24
CA LYS A 115 -9.81 -0.33 22.39
C LYS A 115 -9.97 0.93 23.25
N LYS A 116 -11.18 1.16 23.76
CA LYS A 116 -11.44 2.22 24.75
C LYS A 116 -10.65 1.93 26.03
N ILE A 117 -9.96 2.94 26.53
CA ILE A 117 -9.38 2.94 27.87
C ILE A 117 -10.30 3.77 28.76
N ASP A 118 -10.77 3.18 29.86
CA ASP A 118 -11.39 3.93 30.94
C ASP A 118 -10.26 4.41 31.83
N GLY A 119 -10.15 5.73 32.00
CA GLY A 119 -9.10 6.40 32.75
C GLY A 119 -9.39 6.49 34.24
#